data_AF-A0A1C4I4C2-F1
#
_entry.id   AF-A0A1C4I4C2-F1
#
_cell.length_a   1.000
_cell.length_b   1.000
_cell.length_c   1.000
_cell.angle_alpha   90.00
_cell.angle_beta   90.00
_cell.angle_gamma   90.00
#
_symmetry.space_group_name_H-M   'P 1'
#
loop_
_entity.id
_entity.type
_entity.pdbx_description
1 polymer ?
#
loop_
_entity_poly.entity_id
_entity_poly.type
_entity_poly.pdbx_seq_one_letter_code
_entity_poly.pdbx_strand_id
1 'polypeptide(L)'
;MTSSFEFNTYPARISDAERDKALQVLRDGVAVGRLSHDTYIRRMELALSARRPDELAVLTADLPTESRMSRLVFGTVEAVSGFTVRLRRAWQAERLPKLLLPHPGSTHPLRIGRDPANGLRLTHETVSRVHAELRRQGGMWVLRDLGSSNGTTVNGRRVLGAAVVREGDLIGFGHMTFRIAAN
;
A
#
# COMPACT_ATOMS: atom_id res chain seq x y z
N MET A 1 7.97 59.38 6.50
CA MET A 1 8.02 58.09 7.22
C MET A 1 7.17 57.09 6.45
N THR A 2 7.77 56.35 5.52
CA THR A 2 7.10 55.27 4.78
C THR A 2 7.75 53.96 5.20
N SER A 3 6.97 53.13 5.89
CA SER A 3 7.35 51.81 6.40
C SER A 3 7.69 50.88 5.24
N SER A 4 8.95 50.49 5.13
CA SER A 4 9.40 49.42 4.23
C SER A 4 8.90 48.08 4.77
N PHE A 5 7.90 47.50 4.10
CA PHE A 5 7.55 46.10 4.30
C PHE A 5 8.63 45.23 3.66
N GLU A 6 9.58 44.75 4.46
CA GLU A 6 10.48 43.68 4.04
C GLU A 6 9.70 42.36 4.00
N PHE A 7 9.48 41.83 2.81
CA PHE A 7 8.98 40.46 2.64
C PHE A 7 10.11 39.49 2.98
N ASN A 8 10.06 38.95 4.20
CA ASN A 8 10.88 37.83 4.62
C ASN A 8 10.65 36.64 3.67
N THR A 9 11.60 36.38 2.78
CA THR A 9 11.56 35.27 1.81
C THR A 9 11.86 33.98 2.57
N TYR A 10 10.84 33.39 3.19
CA TYR A 10 10.92 32.01 3.66
C TYR A 10 11.22 31.12 2.45
N PRO A 11 12.24 30.23 2.49
CA PRO A 11 12.45 29.30 1.39
C PRO A 11 11.19 28.44 1.24
N ALA A 12 10.59 28.50 0.05
CA ALA A 12 9.35 27.81 -0.26
C ALA A 12 9.47 26.33 0.13
N ARG A 13 8.67 25.89 1.12
CA ARG A 13 8.43 24.46 1.32
C ARG A 13 7.84 23.93 0.01
N ILE A 14 8.43 22.88 -0.55
CA ILE A 14 7.84 22.10 -1.66
C ILE A 14 6.36 21.87 -1.36
N SER A 15 5.50 22.17 -2.32
CA SER A 15 4.08 21.83 -2.24
C SER A 15 3.93 20.31 -2.36
N ASP A 16 3.06 19.71 -1.56
CA ASP A 16 2.78 18.26 -1.64
C ASP A 16 2.45 17.81 -3.07
N ALA A 17 1.83 18.70 -3.87
CA ALA A 17 1.53 18.46 -5.29
C ALA A 17 2.77 18.33 -6.18
N GLU A 18 3.85 19.08 -5.91
CA GLU A 18 5.10 19.01 -6.68
C GLU A 18 5.84 17.70 -6.37
N ARG A 19 5.83 17.29 -5.10
CA ARG A 19 6.38 16.01 -4.67
C ARG A 19 5.63 14.85 -5.31
N ASP A 20 4.30 14.90 -5.30
CA ASP A 20 3.46 13.87 -5.91
C ASP A 20 3.69 13.74 -7.42
N LYS A 21 3.87 14.87 -8.12
CA LYS A 21 4.20 14.87 -9.55
C LYS A 21 5.56 14.21 -9.82
N ALA A 22 6.59 14.51 -9.05
CA ALA A 22 7.90 13.87 -9.19
C ALA A 22 7.84 12.37 -8.93
N LEU A 23 7.10 11.95 -7.89
CA LEU A 23 6.87 10.54 -7.58
C LEU A 23 6.10 9.82 -8.69
N GLN A 24 5.16 10.49 -9.35
CA GLN A 24 4.43 9.94 -10.49
C GLN A 24 5.38 9.67 -11.67
N VAL A 25 6.22 10.63 -12.04
CA VAL A 25 7.19 10.49 -13.14
C VAL A 25 8.17 9.33 -12.87
N LEU A 26 8.67 9.21 -11.64
CA LEU A 26 9.54 8.11 -11.25
C LEU A 26 8.85 6.74 -11.39
N ARG A 27 7.57 6.63 -11.00
CA ARG A 27 6.78 5.40 -11.14
C ARG A 27 6.57 5.02 -12.60
N ASP A 28 6.24 5.99 -13.44
CA ASP A 28 6.03 5.78 -14.87
C ASP A 28 7.33 5.33 -15.55
N GLY A 29 8.49 5.86 -15.13
CA GLY A 29 9.81 5.43 -15.60
C GLY A 29 10.11 3.95 -15.34
N VAL A 30 9.69 3.40 -14.19
CA VAL A 30 9.83 1.95 -13.92
C VAL A 30 8.83 1.13 -14.74
N ALA A 31 7.60 1.63 -14.88
CA ALA A 31 6.56 0.92 -15.62
C ALA A 31 6.94 0.69 -17.10
N VAL A 32 7.70 1.62 -17.69
CA VAL A 32 8.20 1.53 -19.08
C VAL A 32 9.61 0.92 -19.16
N GLY A 33 10.19 0.49 -18.03
CA GLY A 33 11.49 -0.18 -17.98
C GLY A 33 12.70 0.74 -18.18
N ARG A 34 12.54 2.07 -18.05
CA ARG A 34 13.62 3.05 -18.15
C ARG A 34 14.41 3.24 -16.86
N LEU A 35 13.81 2.86 -15.72
CA LEU A 35 14.48 2.81 -14.43
C LEU A 35 14.54 1.38 -13.92
N SER A 36 15.71 0.95 -13.47
CA SER A 36 15.81 -0.25 -12.65
C SER A 36 15.11 -0.03 -11.30
N HIS A 37 14.69 -1.13 -10.67
CA HIS A 37 13.97 -1.09 -9.40
C HIS A 37 14.77 -0.37 -8.30
N ASP A 38 16.05 -0.69 -8.14
CA ASP A 38 16.92 -0.06 -7.14
C ASP A 38 17.11 1.43 -7.39
N THR A 39 17.16 1.85 -8.67
CA THR A 39 17.27 3.26 -9.05
C THR A 39 16.02 4.03 -8.68
N TYR A 40 14.84 3.42 -8.86
CA TYR A 40 13.58 4.03 -8.45
C TYR A 40 13.48 4.22 -6.94
N ILE A 41 13.81 3.20 -6.14
CA ILE A 41 13.77 3.31 -4.67
C ILE A 41 14.69 4.44 -4.20
N ARG A 42 15.93 4.47 -4.71
CA ARG A 42 16.90 5.53 -4.38
C ARG A 42 16.38 6.92 -4.75
N ARG A 43 15.82 7.09 -5.95
CA ARG A 43 15.30 8.40 -6.39
C ARG A 43 14.02 8.81 -5.67
N MET A 44 13.17 7.85 -5.30
CA MET A 44 11.97 8.09 -4.49
C MET A 44 12.34 8.61 -3.10
N GLU A 45 13.31 7.98 -2.42
CA GLU A 45 13.77 8.43 -1.10
C GLU A 45 14.39 9.83 -1.15
N LEU A 46 15.16 10.12 -2.20
CA LEU A 46 15.68 11.46 -2.47
C LEU A 46 14.54 12.46 -2.73
N ALA A 47 13.48 12.07 -3.45
CA ALA A 47 12.34 12.95 -3.70
C ALA A 47 11.51 13.24 -2.44
N LEU A 48 11.42 12.29 -1.51
CA LEU A 48 10.74 12.46 -0.22
C LEU A 48 11.54 13.34 0.76
N SER A 49 12.86 13.35 0.63
CA SER A 49 13.76 14.15 1.47
C SER A 49 14.12 15.52 0.87
N ALA A 50 13.79 15.73 -0.41
CA ALA A 50 14.06 16.96 -1.13
C ALA A 50 13.38 18.17 -0.45
N ARG A 51 14.16 19.24 -0.30
CA ARG A 51 13.71 20.48 0.32
C ARG A 51 13.43 21.57 -0.70
N ARG A 52 13.91 21.41 -1.93
CA ARG A 52 13.81 22.42 -2.98
C ARG A 52 13.33 21.84 -4.32
N PRO A 53 12.50 22.55 -5.10
CA PRO A 53 11.96 22.05 -6.36
C PRO A 53 13.01 21.64 -7.41
N ASP A 54 14.17 22.32 -7.40
CA ASP A 54 15.33 22.01 -8.23
C ASP A 54 15.90 20.60 -7.96
N GLU A 55 15.87 20.15 -6.71
CA GLU A 55 16.29 18.79 -6.34
C GLU A 55 15.35 17.73 -6.96
N LEU A 56 14.03 18.00 -7.00
CA LEU A 56 13.06 17.12 -7.66
C LEU A 56 13.24 17.08 -9.18
N ALA A 57 13.59 18.21 -9.79
CA ALA A 57 13.83 18.30 -11.22
C ALA A 57 15.04 17.45 -11.64
N VAL A 58 16.13 17.45 -10.86
CA VAL A 58 17.31 16.61 -11.13
C VAL A 58 16.98 15.12 -11.10
N LEU A 59 16.11 14.68 -10.19
CA LEU A 59 15.73 13.27 -10.04
C LEU A 59 14.89 12.73 -11.21
N THR A 60 14.27 13.64 -11.97
CA THR A 60 13.33 13.32 -13.05
C THR A 60 13.80 13.80 -14.43
N ALA A 61 14.94 14.49 -14.53
CA ALA A 61 15.42 15.16 -15.74
C ALA A 61 15.69 14.21 -16.94
N ASP A 62 16.06 12.96 -16.67
CA ASP A 62 16.31 11.91 -17.65
C ASP A 62 15.05 11.12 -18.04
N LEU A 63 13.90 11.47 -17.44
CA LEU A 63 12.61 10.86 -17.73
C LEU A 63 11.75 11.83 -18.55
N PRO A 64 11.09 11.36 -19.62
CA PRO A 64 10.29 12.23 -20.47
C PRO A 64 9.13 12.81 -19.65
N THR A 65 9.10 14.14 -19.53
CA THR A 65 7.96 14.85 -18.94
C THR A 65 6.95 15.13 -20.05
N GLU A 66 6.19 14.11 -20.45
CA GLU A 66 5.16 14.30 -21.48
C GLU A 66 4.00 15.14 -20.95
N SER A 67 3.84 16.30 -21.57
CA SER A 67 2.79 17.30 -21.32
C SER A 67 1.57 16.99 -22.19
N ARG A 68 0.41 16.78 -21.56
CA ARG A 68 -0.97 16.97 -22.06
C ARG A 68 -1.43 16.36 -23.42
N MET A 69 -0.62 15.66 -24.22
CA MET A 69 -0.98 15.36 -25.61
C MET A 69 -0.79 13.89 -26.07
N SER A 70 -1.20 12.91 -25.26
CA SER A 70 -1.18 11.49 -25.66
C SER A 70 -2.50 10.76 -25.35
N ARG A 71 -3.64 11.45 -25.45
CA ARG A 71 -4.97 10.84 -25.28
C ARG A 71 -5.46 10.07 -26.53
N LEU A 72 -4.62 9.82 -27.54
CA LEU A 72 -5.10 9.30 -28.83
C LEU A 72 -4.26 8.24 -29.55
N VAL A 73 -3.14 7.75 -29.02
CA VAL A 73 -2.37 6.70 -29.73
C VAL A 73 -1.92 5.61 -28.77
N PHE A 74 -2.86 4.72 -28.40
CA PHE A 74 -2.67 3.27 -28.30
C PHE A 74 -4.06 2.66 -28.10
N GLY A 75 -4.73 2.43 -29.23
CA GLY A 75 -5.90 1.57 -29.29
C GLY A 75 -5.49 0.13 -29.01
N THR A 76 -5.46 -0.24 -27.74
CA THR A 76 -5.63 -1.60 -27.17
C THR A 76 -5.79 -1.44 -25.65
N VAL A 77 -6.93 -0.92 -25.20
CA VAL A 77 -7.17 -0.61 -23.77
C VAL A 77 -7.65 -1.82 -22.96
N GLU A 78 -7.73 -3.02 -23.55
CA GLU A 78 -8.25 -4.20 -22.84
C GLU A 78 -7.17 -4.99 -22.08
N ALA A 79 -5.88 -4.85 -22.42
CA ALA A 79 -4.83 -5.69 -21.82
C ALA A 79 -4.06 -5.03 -20.65
N VAL A 80 -4.09 -3.70 -20.51
CA VAL A 80 -3.23 -3.00 -19.54
C VAL A 80 -3.87 -2.83 -18.15
N SER A 81 -5.20 -2.92 -18.04
CA SER A 81 -5.91 -2.89 -16.75
C SER A 81 -5.56 -4.07 -15.84
N GLY A 82 -5.10 -5.19 -16.41
CA GLY A 82 -4.62 -6.34 -15.65
C GLY A 82 -3.18 -6.19 -15.12
N PHE A 83 -2.36 -5.31 -15.72
CA PHE A 83 -0.92 -5.20 -15.41
C PHE A 83 -0.61 -4.08 -14.41
N THR A 84 -1.32 -2.95 -14.49
CA THR A 84 -1.13 -1.83 -13.54
C THR A 84 -1.64 -2.14 -12.13
N VAL A 85 -2.57 -3.10 -11.99
CA VAL A 85 -3.01 -3.64 -10.68
C VAL A 85 -2.01 -4.68 -10.14
N ARG A 86 -1.34 -5.46 -11.00
CA ARG A 86 -0.39 -6.50 -10.58
C ARG A 86 0.91 -5.91 -10.02
N LEU A 87 1.46 -4.86 -10.64
CA LEU A 87 2.74 -4.29 -10.20
C LEU A 87 2.64 -3.50 -8.88
N ARG A 88 1.52 -2.80 -8.62
CA ARG A 88 1.28 -2.12 -7.32
C ARG A 88 1.11 -3.12 -6.16
N ARG A 89 0.46 -4.27 -6.42
CA ARG A 89 0.25 -5.32 -5.40
C ARG A 89 1.54 -6.05 -5.05
N ALA A 90 2.40 -6.32 -6.03
CA ALA A 90 3.66 -7.03 -5.81
C ALA A 90 4.63 -6.26 -4.90
N TRP A 91 4.78 -4.93 -5.08
CA TRP A 91 5.69 -4.13 -4.26
C TRP A 91 5.15 -3.76 -2.86
N GLN A 92 3.83 -3.70 -2.66
CA GLN A 92 3.29 -3.56 -1.30
C GLN A 92 3.43 -4.86 -0.49
N ALA A 93 3.19 -6.03 -1.11
CA ALA A 93 3.14 -7.32 -0.43
C ALA A 93 4.48 -7.75 0.23
N GLU A 94 5.62 -7.27 -0.26
CA GLU A 94 6.93 -7.56 0.33
C GLU A 94 7.22 -6.78 1.62
N ARG A 95 6.51 -5.67 1.87
CA ARG A 95 6.67 -4.83 3.08
C ARG A 95 5.52 -4.93 4.07
N LEU A 96 4.50 -5.75 3.78
CA LEU A 96 3.39 -5.94 4.70
C LEU A 96 3.82 -6.78 5.91
N PRO A 97 3.34 -6.44 7.12
CA PRO A 97 3.55 -7.31 8.27
C PRO A 97 3.01 -8.71 7.98
N LYS A 98 3.82 -9.72 8.30
CA LYS A 98 3.42 -11.12 8.15
C LYS A 98 2.46 -11.49 9.27
N LEU A 99 1.35 -12.13 8.91
CA LEU A 99 0.49 -12.82 9.87
C LEU A 99 0.82 -14.30 9.77
N LEU A 100 1.43 -14.82 10.84
CA LEU A 100 1.79 -16.24 10.93
C LEU A 100 0.54 -17.05 11.21
N LEU A 101 0.33 -18.08 10.40
CA LEU A 101 -0.70 -19.07 10.66
C LEU A 101 -0.33 -19.82 11.95
N PRO A 102 -1.30 -20.09 12.85
CA PRO A 102 -1.06 -20.93 14.00
C PRO A 102 -0.56 -22.32 13.58
N HIS A 103 0.06 -23.05 14.51
CA HIS A 103 0.49 -24.42 14.26
C HIS A 103 -0.69 -25.27 13.73
N PRO A 104 -0.47 -26.15 12.73
CA PRO A 104 -1.54 -26.97 12.16
C PRO A 104 -2.29 -27.83 13.18
N GLY A 105 -1.64 -28.20 14.30
CA GLY A 105 -2.23 -28.93 15.42
C GLY A 105 -3.15 -28.10 16.32
N SER A 106 -3.24 -26.77 16.13
CA SER A 106 -4.12 -25.91 16.91
C SER A 106 -5.59 -26.21 16.61
N THR A 107 -6.29 -26.77 17.60
CA THR A 107 -7.75 -26.99 17.57
C THR A 107 -8.56 -25.75 17.92
N HIS A 108 -7.93 -24.74 18.55
CA HIS A 108 -8.61 -23.53 18.98
C HIS A 108 -8.56 -22.45 17.88
N PRO A 109 -9.65 -21.68 17.68
CA PRO A 109 -9.65 -20.56 16.75
C PRO A 109 -8.74 -19.43 17.27
N LEU A 110 -7.92 -18.87 16.39
CA LEU A 110 -7.18 -17.64 16.66
C LEU A 110 -8.14 -16.46 16.51
N ARG A 111 -8.51 -15.83 17.63
CA ARG A 111 -9.28 -14.58 17.62
C ARG A 111 -8.39 -13.39 17.32
N ILE A 112 -8.90 -12.47 16.52
CA ILE A 112 -8.20 -11.28 16.03
C ILE A 112 -9.05 -10.05 16.36
N GLY A 113 -8.44 -9.03 16.97
CA GLY A 113 -9.14 -7.80 17.29
C GLY A 113 -8.33 -6.87 18.16
N ARG A 114 -8.91 -5.71 18.51
CA ARG A 114 -8.24 -4.69 19.32
C ARG A 114 -8.22 -4.99 20.82
N ASP A 115 -9.15 -5.83 21.27
CA ASP A 115 -9.22 -6.24 22.68
C ASP A 115 -7.99 -7.07 23.06
N PRO A 116 -7.35 -6.82 24.22
CA PRO A 116 -6.25 -7.64 24.71
C PRO A 116 -6.59 -9.11 24.94
N ALA A 117 -7.86 -9.48 25.06
CA ALA A 117 -8.28 -10.88 25.20
C ALA A 117 -8.14 -11.71 23.90
N ASN A 118 -7.86 -11.09 22.75
CA ASN A 118 -7.67 -11.82 21.49
C ASN A 118 -6.25 -12.39 21.35
N GLY A 119 -6.14 -13.56 20.74
CA GLY A 119 -4.83 -14.20 20.49
C GLY A 119 -3.94 -13.40 19.53
N LEU A 120 -4.53 -12.62 18.61
CA LEU A 120 -3.84 -11.60 17.85
C LEU A 120 -4.45 -10.22 18.14
N ARG A 121 -3.70 -9.42 18.91
CA ARG A 121 -4.10 -8.06 19.26
C ARG A 121 -3.65 -7.05 18.19
N LEU A 122 -4.59 -6.31 17.63
CA LEU A 122 -4.34 -5.23 16.67
C LEU A 122 -4.79 -3.89 17.27
N THR A 123 -3.86 -3.01 17.63
CA THR A 123 -4.16 -1.77 18.38
C THR A 123 -4.83 -0.66 17.57
N HIS A 124 -4.97 -0.84 16.25
CA HIS A 124 -5.49 0.18 15.35
C HIS A 124 -6.98 0.47 15.56
N GLU A 125 -7.36 1.75 15.50
CA GLU A 125 -8.72 2.22 15.81
C GLU A 125 -9.81 1.63 14.91
N THR A 126 -9.49 1.37 13.64
CA THR A 126 -10.41 0.79 12.66
C THR A 126 -10.67 -0.70 12.91
N VAL A 127 -9.95 -1.31 13.85
CA VAL A 127 -10.14 -2.71 14.23
C VAL A 127 -11.11 -2.77 15.41
N SER A 128 -12.24 -3.43 15.19
CA SER A 128 -13.19 -3.79 16.24
C SER A 128 -12.54 -4.58 17.38
N ARG A 129 -13.12 -4.49 18.59
CA ARG A 129 -12.63 -5.20 19.78
C ARG A 129 -12.49 -6.69 19.55
N VAL A 130 -13.52 -7.31 18.96
CA VAL A 130 -13.50 -8.66 18.40
C VAL A 130 -13.83 -8.49 16.91
N HIS A 131 -12.88 -8.76 16.03
CA HIS A 131 -12.98 -8.38 14.61
C HIS A 131 -13.21 -9.60 13.72
N ALA A 132 -12.34 -10.60 13.86
CA ALA A 132 -12.36 -11.80 13.04
C ALA A 132 -11.85 -12.99 13.83
N GLU A 133 -12.12 -14.18 13.32
CA GLU A 133 -11.50 -15.43 13.78
C GLU A 133 -10.88 -16.19 12.62
N LEU A 134 -9.74 -16.81 12.88
CA LEU A 134 -9.06 -17.71 11.97
C LEU A 134 -9.06 -19.12 12.58
N ARG A 135 -9.68 -20.07 11.89
CA ARG A 135 -9.83 -21.46 12.38
C ARG A 135 -9.43 -22.45 11.32
N ARG A 136 -8.83 -23.56 11.72
CA ARG A 136 -8.56 -24.69 10.83
C ARG A 136 -9.80 -25.58 10.70
N GLN A 137 -10.26 -25.84 9.48
CA GLN A 137 -11.41 -26.70 9.17
C GLN A 137 -11.08 -27.56 7.95
N GLY A 138 -11.24 -28.89 8.06
CA GLY A 138 -10.95 -29.79 6.94
C GLY A 138 -9.52 -29.63 6.38
N GLY A 139 -8.55 -29.35 7.24
CA GLY A 139 -7.15 -29.10 6.85
C GLY A 139 -6.86 -27.71 6.28
N MET A 140 -7.88 -26.89 6.01
CA MET A 140 -7.76 -25.54 5.46
C MET A 140 -7.90 -24.47 6.53
N TRP A 141 -7.25 -23.32 6.34
CA TRP A 141 -7.47 -22.15 7.18
C TRP A 141 -8.68 -21.35 6.68
N VAL A 142 -9.60 -21.05 7.58
CA VAL A 142 -10.84 -20.35 7.30
C VAL A 142 -10.87 -19.08 8.15
N LEU A 143 -10.90 -17.94 7.48
CA LEU A 143 -11.06 -16.62 8.06
C LEU A 143 -12.54 -16.22 8.07
N ARG A 144 -13.06 -15.82 9.21
CA ARG A 144 -14.45 -15.38 9.39
C ARG A 144 -14.49 -14.01 10.04
N ASP A 145 -15.28 -13.12 9.46
CA ASP A 145 -15.59 -11.82 10.08
C ASP A 145 -16.64 -12.02 11.18
N LEU A 146 -16.45 -11.36 12.32
CA LEU A 146 -17.31 -11.48 13.50
C LEU A 146 -18.23 -10.26 13.67
N GLY A 147 -18.65 -9.64 12.57
CA GLY A 147 -19.50 -8.44 12.59
C GLY A 147 -18.66 -7.18 12.82
N SER A 148 -17.49 -7.11 12.21
CA SER A 148 -16.59 -5.97 12.38
C SER A 148 -17.15 -4.71 11.70
N SER A 149 -16.83 -3.54 12.27
CA SER A 149 -17.36 -2.25 11.80
C SER A 149 -16.87 -1.90 10.40
N ASN A 150 -15.59 -2.16 10.12
CA ASN A 150 -14.95 -1.80 8.85
C ASN A 150 -14.83 -2.99 7.89
N GLY A 151 -15.12 -4.21 8.36
CA GLY A 151 -15.05 -5.43 7.58
C GLY A 151 -13.66 -6.06 7.52
N THR A 152 -13.67 -7.34 7.18
CA THR A 152 -12.49 -8.14 6.85
C THR A 152 -12.38 -8.32 5.33
N THR A 153 -11.17 -8.28 4.78
CA THR A 153 -10.91 -8.52 3.34
C THR A 153 -9.87 -9.61 3.10
N VAL A 154 -9.96 -10.30 1.97
CA VAL A 154 -8.98 -11.25 1.44
C VAL A 154 -8.69 -10.87 -0.01
N ASN A 155 -7.43 -10.60 -0.34
CA ASN A 155 -6.93 -10.17 -1.65
C ASN A 155 -7.69 -8.95 -2.23
N GLY A 156 -8.16 -8.07 -1.34
CA GLY A 156 -8.94 -6.87 -1.65
C GLY A 156 -10.45 -7.12 -1.83
N ARG A 157 -10.94 -8.35 -1.60
CA ARG A 157 -12.37 -8.69 -1.63
C ARG A 157 -12.90 -8.84 -0.21
N ARG A 158 -14.08 -8.28 0.08
CA ARG A 158 -14.69 -8.36 1.41
C ARG A 158 -15.14 -9.80 1.71
N VAL A 159 -14.89 -10.27 2.93
CA VAL A 159 -15.32 -11.58 3.38
C VAL A 159 -16.82 -11.52 3.72
N LEU A 160 -17.60 -12.39 3.08
CA LEU A 160 -19.02 -12.59 3.38
C LEU A 160 -19.16 -13.94 4.07
N GLY A 161 -19.44 -13.94 5.38
CA GLY A 161 -19.50 -15.15 6.19
C GLY A 161 -18.11 -15.72 6.49
N ALA A 162 -17.52 -16.48 5.57
CA ALA A 162 -16.21 -17.10 5.76
C ALA A 162 -15.44 -17.20 4.43
N ALA A 163 -14.12 -17.10 4.49
CA ALA A 163 -13.23 -17.24 3.35
C ALA A 163 -12.09 -18.21 3.69
N VAL A 164 -11.78 -19.12 2.76
CA VAL A 164 -10.56 -19.93 2.85
C VAL A 164 -9.37 -19.05 2.53
N VAL A 165 -8.32 -19.16 3.34
CA VAL A 165 -7.09 -18.38 3.19
C VAL A 165 -5.88 -19.31 3.14
N ARG A 166 -4.85 -18.90 2.39
CA ARG A 166 -3.62 -19.66 2.16
C ARG A 166 -2.41 -18.76 2.37
N GLU A 167 -1.25 -19.38 2.49
CA GLU A 167 0.02 -18.66 2.49
C GLU A 167 0.15 -17.77 1.24
N GLY A 168 0.64 -16.55 1.43
CA GLY A 168 0.77 -15.54 0.39
C GLY A 168 -0.46 -14.63 0.23
N ASP A 169 -1.63 -15.03 0.75
CA ASP A 169 -2.83 -14.18 0.68
C ASP A 169 -2.66 -12.89 1.47
N LEU A 170 -3.25 -11.81 0.94
CA LEU A 170 -3.34 -10.54 1.62
C LEU A 170 -4.65 -10.46 2.38
N ILE A 171 -4.59 -10.29 3.69
CA ILE A 171 -5.77 -10.17 4.55
C ILE A 171 -5.83 -8.80 5.20
N GLY A 172 -7.02 -8.21 5.22
CA GLY A 172 -7.25 -6.89 5.78
C GLY A 172 -8.23 -6.91 6.94
N PHE A 173 -7.93 -6.14 7.98
CA PHE A 173 -8.78 -5.90 9.14
C PHE A 173 -8.97 -4.39 9.30
N GLY A 174 -10.13 -3.87 8.87
CA GLY A 174 -10.28 -2.43 8.67
C GLY A 174 -9.20 -1.89 7.72
N HIS A 175 -8.40 -0.92 8.16
CA HIS A 175 -7.33 -0.31 7.35
C HIS A 175 -5.97 -1.01 7.48
N MET A 176 -5.85 -2.04 8.31
CA MET A 176 -4.61 -2.81 8.42
C MET A 176 -4.61 -3.95 7.41
N THR A 177 -3.49 -4.13 6.69
CA THR A 177 -3.31 -5.25 5.75
C THR A 177 -2.09 -6.07 6.14
N PHE A 178 -2.20 -7.39 6.05
CA PHE A 178 -1.16 -8.37 6.38
C PHE A 178 -1.00 -9.36 5.24
N ARG A 179 0.18 -9.94 5.11
CA ARG A 179 0.42 -11.09 4.25
C ARG A 179 0.44 -12.36 5.08
N ILE A 180 -0.31 -13.37 4.70
CA ILE A 180 -0.27 -14.67 5.37
C ILE A 180 1.07 -15.35 5.08
N ALA A 181 1.69 -15.87 6.14
CA ALA A 181 2.86 -16.74 6.06
C ALA A 181 2.60 -18.00 6.91
N ALA A 182 3.07 -19.15 6.43
CA ALA A 182 3.10 -20.34 7.25
C ALA A 182 4.21 -20.20 8.31
N ASN A 183 3.97 -20.78 9.49
CA ASN A 183 4.98 -20.91 10.55
C ASN A 183 5.81 -22.18 10.34
#